data_AF-A0A7E5WNN1-F1
#
_entry.id   AF-A0A7E5WNN1-F1
#
_cell.length_a   1.000
_cell.length_b   1.000
_cell.length_c   1.000
_cell.angle_alpha   90.00
_cell.angle_beta   90.00
_cell.angle_gamma   90.00
#
_symmetry.space_group_name_H-M   'P 1'
#
loop_
_entity.id
_entity.type
_entity.pdbx_description
1 polymer ?
#
loop_
_entity_poly.entity_id
_entity_poly.type
_entity_poly.pdbx_seq_one_letter_code
_entity_poly.pdbx_strand_id
1 'polypeptide(L)'
;MSVKVFEAREHIKAAEKFLKTSLLRWKPDYDSAADEYSQAAQCFRIARDMENSKECHLKASENYKKNRAFFHAAKALENAIIVSKEISTHEEVSDFQEQSMKQYK
;
A
#
# COMPACT_ATOMS: atom_id res chain seq x y z
N MET A 1 -8.05 -1.73 -21.59
CA MET A 1 -7.71 -1.28 -20.23
C MET A 1 -8.75 -1.87 -19.29
N SER A 2 -8.37 -2.68 -18.29
CA SER A 2 -9.36 -3.39 -17.45
C SER A 2 -10.10 -2.40 -16.54
N VAL A 3 -11.40 -2.63 -16.29
CA VAL A 3 -12.22 -1.78 -15.39
C VAL A 3 -11.56 -1.64 -14.02
N LYS A 4 -10.95 -2.72 -13.51
CA LYS A 4 -10.24 -2.71 -12.23
C LYS A 4 -8.96 -1.88 -12.24
N VAL A 5 -8.21 -1.80 -13.34
CA VAL A 5 -7.06 -0.87 -13.44
C VAL A 5 -7.52 0.58 -13.39
N PHE A 6 -8.69 0.90 -13.98
CA PHE A 6 -9.25 2.24 -13.87
C PHE A 6 -9.66 2.57 -12.43
N GLU A 7 -10.42 1.68 -11.77
CA GLU A 7 -10.78 1.84 -10.34
C GLU A 7 -9.54 2.00 -9.45
N ALA A 8 -8.49 1.20 -9.68
CA ALA A 8 -7.25 1.30 -8.92
C ALA A 8 -6.58 2.68 -9.04
N ARG A 9 -6.62 3.28 -10.24
CA ARG A 9 -6.08 4.62 -10.49
C ARG A 9 -6.90 5.71 -9.80
N GLU A 10 -8.23 5.55 -9.71
CA GLU A 10 -9.07 6.48 -8.98
C GLU A 10 -8.78 6.43 -7.47
N HIS A 11 -8.57 5.23 -6.91
CA HIS A 11 -8.11 5.06 -5.53
C HIS A 11 -6.73 5.71 -5.30
N ILE A 12 -5.77 5.56 -6.21
CA ILE A 12 -4.47 6.26 -6.11
C ILE A 12 -4.66 7.78 -6.06
N LYS A 13 -5.49 8.35 -6.95
CA LYS A 13 -5.76 9.80 -6.95
C LYS A 13 -6.40 10.26 -5.64
N ALA A 14 -7.30 9.46 -5.07
CA ALA A 14 -7.91 9.74 -3.77
C ALA A 14 -6.85 9.72 -2.65
N ALA A 15 -5.98 8.72 -2.64
CA ALA A 15 -4.86 8.63 -1.70
C ALA A 15 -3.95 9.87 -1.78
N GLU A 16 -3.56 10.30 -2.99
CA GLU A 16 -2.75 11.50 -3.20
C GLU A 16 -3.45 12.77 -2.74
N LYS A 17 -4.78 12.86 -2.88
CA LYS A 17 -5.57 13.98 -2.36
C LYS A 17 -5.56 14.01 -0.83
N PHE A 18 -5.63 12.86 -0.18
CA PHE A 18 -5.52 12.76 1.28
C PHE A 18 -4.14 13.19 1.81
N LEU A 19 -3.10 12.97 1.02
CA LEU A 19 -1.73 13.36 1.36
C LEU A 19 -1.45 14.86 1.17
N LYS A 20 -2.25 15.57 0.38
CA LYS A 20 -2.10 17.02 0.18
C LYS A 20 -2.54 17.78 1.43
N THR A 21 -1.64 18.64 1.90
CA THR A 21 -1.95 19.64 2.93
C THR A 21 -2.59 20.86 2.29
N SER A 22 -3.47 21.54 3.04
CA SER A 22 -4.12 22.79 2.62
C SER A 22 -4.14 23.79 3.78
N LEU A 23 -4.60 25.01 3.56
CA LEU A 23 -4.71 26.04 4.62
C LEU A 23 -5.55 25.57 5.82
N LEU A 24 -6.47 24.63 5.62
CA LEU A 24 -7.29 24.03 6.68
C LEU A 24 -6.75 22.67 7.16
N ARG A 25 -5.81 22.07 6.43
CA ARG A 25 -5.25 20.74 6.71
C ARG A 25 -3.72 20.80 6.82
N TRP A 26 -3.27 20.94 8.05
CA TRP A 26 -1.86 21.13 8.41
C TRP A 26 -1.05 19.83 8.44
N LYS A 27 -1.73 18.67 8.47
CA LYS A 27 -1.11 17.34 8.44
C LYS A 27 -1.82 16.45 7.40
N PRO A 28 -1.08 15.69 6.59
CA PRO A 28 -1.65 14.67 5.68
C PRO A 28 -2.57 13.67 6.41
N ASP A 29 -3.63 13.20 5.73
CA ASP A 29 -4.33 11.98 6.15
C ASP A 29 -3.50 10.78 5.74
N TYR A 30 -2.66 10.29 6.65
CA TYR A 30 -1.93 9.06 6.37
C TYR A 30 -2.82 7.83 6.47
N ASP A 31 -3.87 7.87 7.30
CA ASP A 31 -4.79 6.75 7.51
C ASP A 31 -5.65 6.53 6.26
N SER A 32 -6.39 7.56 5.85
CA SER A 32 -7.24 7.47 4.66
C SER A 32 -6.43 7.24 3.39
N ALA A 33 -5.23 7.81 3.27
CA ALA A 33 -4.36 7.51 2.13
C ALA A 33 -3.93 6.04 2.09
N ALA A 34 -3.60 5.44 3.24
CA ALA A 34 -3.20 4.04 3.32
C ALA A 34 -4.36 3.09 2.95
N ASP A 35 -5.58 3.40 3.38
CA ASP A 35 -6.78 2.64 3.03
C ASP A 35 -7.03 2.68 1.51
N GLU A 36 -6.96 3.86 0.91
CA GLU A 36 -7.13 4.03 -0.54
C GLU A 36 -6.04 3.27 -1.33
N TYR A 37 -4.77 3.34 -0.92
CA TYR A 37 -3.71 2.54 -1.53
C TYR A 37 -3.97 1.03 -1.38
N SER A 38 -4.51 0.58 -0.25
CA SER A 38 -4.86 -0.83 -0.03
C SER A 38 -6.01 -1.29 -0.92
N GLN A 39 -6.98 -0.42 -1.22
CA GLN A 39 -8.04 -0.71 -2.20
C GLN A 39 -7.49 -0.74 -3.63
N ALA A 40 -6.62 0.22 -3.99
CA ALA A 40 -5.93 0.22 -5.28
C ALA A 40 -5.15 -1.08 -5.51
N ALA A 41 -4.43 -1.55 -4.49
CA ALA A 41 -3.65 -2.78 -4.54
C ALA A 41 -4.53 -4.01 -4.83
N GLN A 42 -5.71 -4.09 -4.21
CA GLN A 42 -6.68 -5.17 -4.46
C GLN A 42 -7.23 -5.12 -5.89
N CYS A 43 -7.54 -3.93 -6.41
CA CYS A 43 -7.99 -3.77 -7.79
C CYS A 43 -6.92 -4.18 -8.81
N PHE A 44 -5.65 -3.79 -8.60
CA PHE A 44 -4.53 -4.25 -9.43
C PHE A 44 -4.35 -5.77 -9.37
N ARG A 45 -4.46 -6.38 -8.18
CA ARG A 45 -4.38 -7.83 -8.03
C ARG A 45 -5.47 -8.55 -8.83
N ILE A 46 -6.72 -8.07 -8.79
CA ILE A 46 -7.83 -8.63 -9.59
C ILE A 46 -7.54 -8.49 -11.10
N ALA A 47 -6.91 -7.38 -11.50
CA ALA A 47 -6.46 -7.16 -12.87
C ALA A 47 -5.21 -7.98 -13.28
N ARG A 48 -4.67 -8.81 -12.37
CA ARG A 48 -3.42 -9.57 -12.53
C ARG A 48 -2.17 -8.71 -12.71
N ASP A 49 -2.23 -7.45 -12.28
CA ASP A 49 -1.11 -6.52 -12.29
C ASP A 49 -0.41 -6.59 -10.93
N MET A 50 0.42 -7.62 -10.75
CA MET A 50 1.05 -7.91 -9.45
C MET A 50 2.08 -6.86 -9.06
N GLU A 51 2.74 -6.23 -10.04
CA GLU A 51 3.76 -5.21 -9.80
C GLU A 51 3.14 -3.93 -9.22
N ASN A 52 2.08 -3.41 -9.84
CA ASN A 52 1.38 -2.24 -9.30
C ASN A 52 0.65 -2.56 -8.00
N SER A 53 0.14 -3.79 -7.84
CA SER A 53 -0.45 -4.24 -6.58
C SER A 53 0.57 -4.25 -5.43
N LYS A 54 1.77 -4.79 -5.66
CA LYS A 54 2.90 -4.76 -4.71
C LYS A 54 3.24 -3.33 -4.31
N GLU A 55 3.45 -2.45 -5.28
CA GLU A 55 3.82 -1.04 -5.02
C GLU A 55 2.76 -0.32 -4.18
N CYS A 56 1.47 -0.55 -4.47
CA CYS A 56 0.38 0.04 -3.70
C CYS A 56 0.35 -0.47 -2.26
N HIS A 57 0.58 -1.77 -2.02
CA HIS A 57 0.67 -2.30 -0.66
C HIS A 57 1.88 -1.75 0.11
N LEU A 58 3.03 -1.55 -0.55
CA LEU A 58 4.20 -0.89 0.06
C LEU A 58 3.89 0.56 0.43
N LYS A 59 3.25 1.32 -0.47
CA LYS A 59 2.79 2.70 -0.18
C LYS A 59 1.79 2.73 0.98
N ALA A 60 0.85 1.78 1.05
CA ALA A 60 -0.08 1.68 2.18
C ALA A 60 0.67 1.46 3.50
N SER A 61 1.63 0.53 3.52
CA SER A 61 2.45 0.26 4.72
C SER A 61 3.18 1.51 5.21
N GLU A 62 3.84 2.24 4.31
CA GLU A 62 4.56 3.47 4.66
C GLU A 62 3.64 4.56 5.22
N ASN A 63 2.42 4.67 4.72
CA ASN A 63 1.45 5.63 5.24
C ASN A 63 0.91 5.19 6.62
N TYR A 64 0.58 3.91 6.82
CA TYR A 64 0.22 3.41 8.15
C TYR A 64 1.34 3.61 9.18
N LYS A 65 2.61 3.44 8.81
CA LYS A 65 3.77 3.77 9.67
C LYS A 65 3.80 5.23 10.07
N LYS A 66 3.60 6.14 9.12
CA LYS A 66 3.53 7.60 9.39
C LYS A 66 2.36 7.95 10.31
N ASN A 67 1.29 7.14 10.30
CA ASN A 67 0.18 7.26 11.24
C ASN A 67 0.38 6.53 12.58
N ARG A 68 1.53 5.85 12.78
CA ARG A 68 1.80 4.98 13.94
C ARG A 68 0.86 3.77 14.06
N ALA A 69 0.20 3.39 12.97
CA ALA A 69 -0.66 2.22 12.86
C ALA A 69 0.16 0.98 12.48
N PHE A 70 1.11 0.58 13.33
CA PHE A 70 2.12 -0.44 12.99
C PHE A 70 1.55 -1.81 12.64
N PHE A 71 0.45 -2.22 13.28
CA PHE A 71 -0.26 -3.45 12.93
C PHE A 71 -0.74 -3.43 11.47
N HIS A 72 -1.41 -2.36 11.06
CA HIS A 72 -1.91 -2.20 9.69
C HIS A 72 -0.75 -2.11 8.68
N ALA A 73 0.34 -1.44 9.06
CA ALA A 73 1.53 -1.37 8.24
C ALA A 73 2.18 -2.75 8.01
N ALA A 74 2.29 -3.58 9.04
CA ALA A 74 2.80 -4.94 8.94
C ALA A 74 1.88 -5.84 8.09
N LYS A 75 0.55 -5.75 8.28
CA LYS A 75 -0.43 -6.43 7.42
C LYS A 75 -0.32 -6.02 5.95
N ALA A 76 -0.10 -4.73 5.67
CA ALA A 76 0.11 -4.25 4.30
C ALA A 76 1.40 -4.83 3.69
N LEU A 77 2.49 -4.93 4.45
CA LEU A 77 3.73 -5.60 4.01
C LEU A 77 3.53 -7.09 3.74
N GLU A 78 2.79 -7.79 4.62
CA GLU A 78 2.43 -9.20 4.38
C GLU A 78 1.66 -9.38 3.08
N ASN A 79 0.72 -8.47 2.80
CA ASN A 79 -0.02 -8.49 1.53
C ASN A 79 0.89 -8.22 0.32
N ALA A 80 1.84 -7.29 0.45
CA ALA A 80 2.86 -7.06 -0.59
C ALA A 80 3.66 -8.34 -0.87
N ILE A 81 4.14 -9.02 0.19
CA ILE A 81 4.86 -10.29 0.09
C ILE A 81 4.03 -11.37 -0.61
N ILE A 82 2.76 -11.51 -0.25
CA ILE A 82 1.85 -12.50 -0.84
C ILE A 82 1.70 -12.28 -2.35
N VAL A 83 1.54 -11.02 -2.76
CA VAL A 83 1.40 -10.65 -4.18
C VAL A 83 2.72 -10.80 -4.93
N SER A 84 3.84 -10.60 -4.24
CA SER A 84 5.16 -10.63 -4.87
C SER A 84 5.81 -12.01 -4.96
N LYS A 85 5.16 -13.08 -4.47
CA LYS A 85 5.72 -14.45 -4.49
C LYS A 85 6.13 -14.97 -5.86
N GLU A 86 5.47 -14.49 -6.93
CA GLU A 86 5.71 -14.95 -8.31
C GLU A 86 6.55 -13.94 -9.14
N ILE A 87 6.79 -12.74 -8.62
CA ILE A 87 7.43 -11.63 -9.37
C ILE A 87 8.69 -11.07 -8.70
N SER A 88 8.89 -11.32 -7.41
CA SER A 88 10.03 -10.80 -6.65
C SER A 88 11.07 -11.88 -6.38
N THR A 89 12.31 -11.43 -6.18
CA THR A 89 13.40 -12.32 -5.79
C THR A 89 13.21 -12.82 -4.36
N HIS A 90 13.81 -13.98 -4.04
CA HIS A 90 13.81 -14.49 -2.66
C HIS A 90 14.43 -13.50 -1.66
N GLU A 91 15.38 -12.68 -2.11
CA GLU A 91 16.05 -11.67 -1.29
C GLU A 91 15.11 -10.51 -0.93
N GLU A 92 14.39 -9.94 -1.90
CA GLU A 92 13.38 -8.89 -1.65
C GLU A 92 12.29 -9.37 -0.68
N VAL A 93 11.82 -10.61 -0.84
CA VAL A 93 10.80 -11.18 0.04
C VAL A 93 11.30 -11.31 1.47
N SER A 94 12.57 -11.71 1.67
CA SER A 94 13.18 -11.84 3.00
C SER A 94 13.31 -10.48 3.69
N ASP A 95 13.70 -9.43 2.97
CA ASP A 95 13.80 -8.08 3.53
C ASP A 95 12.41 -7.56 3.97
N PHE A 96 11.38 -7.72 3.14
CA PHE A 96 10.02 -7.34 3.51
C PHE A 96 9.50 -8.11 4.73
N GLN A 97 9.86 -9.38 4.88
CA GLN A 97 9.49 -10.19 6.05
C GLN A 97 10.15 -9.65 7.33
N GLU A 98 11.44 -9.33 7.26
CA GLU A 98 12.17 -8.75 8.39
C GLU A 98 11.57 -7.40 8.80
N GLN A 99 11.28 -6.54 7.82
CA GLN A 99 10.63 -5.25 8.05
C GLN A 99 9.24 -5.39 8.67
N SER A 100 8.43 -6.35 8.22
CA SER A 100 7.10 -6.61 8.80
C SER A 100 7.21 -7.06 10.25
N MET A 101 8.10 -8.02 10.55
CA MET A 101 8.30 -8.53 11.92
C MET A 101 8.78 -7.45 12.89
N LYS A 102 9.61 -6.50 12.43
CA LYS A 102 10.05 -5.36 13.25
C LYS A 102 8.91 -4.44 13.66
N GLN A 103 7.83 -4.36 12.87
CA GLN A 103 6.71 -3.47 13.16
C GLN A 103 5.69 -4.05 14.14
N TYR A 104 5.74 -5.35 14.42
CA TYR A 104 4.92 -5.95 15.48
C TYR A 104 5.54 -5.84 16.88
N LYS A 105 6.75 -5.28 17.02
CA LYS A 105 7.47 -5.09 18.29
C LYS A 105 7.32 -3.67 18.80
#